data_AF-A0A3M1ZIP3-F1
#
_entry.id   AF-A0A3M1ZIP3-F1
#
_cell.length_a   1.000
_cell.length_b   1.000
_cell.length_c   1.000
_cell.angle_alpha   90.00
_cell.angle_beta   90.00
_cell.angle_gamma   90.00
#
_symmetry.space_group_name_H-M   'P 1'
#
loop_
_entity.id
_entity.type
_entity.pdbx_description
1 polymer ?
#
loop_
_entity_poly.entity_id
_entity_poly.type
_entity_poly.pdbx_seq_one_letter_code
_entity_poly.pdbx_strand_id
1 'polypeptide(L)'
;GAFCVVLELVPAELAQLITEMLDIPTIGIGAGPYCDGQVQVFHDILALFWDFMPRHTKRYANIGEQMQAAVAQYLNEVQQQVFPTTENSFKMNDEVLKILREEVNSRESG
;
A
#
# COMPACT_ATOMS: atom_id res chain seq x y z
N GLY A 1 -16.50 8.13 30.16
CA GLY A 1 -17.35 7.97 28.97
C GLY A 1 -16.48 7.75 27.75
N ALA A 2 -17.03 7.96 26.54
CA ALA A 2 -16.21 8.02 25.32
C ALA A 2 -15.16 9.13 25.43
N PHE A 3 -13.98 8.94 24.82
CA PHE A 3 -12.89 9.93 24.83
C PHE A 3 -12.84 10.81 23.58
N CYS A 4 -13.50 10.38 22.49
CA CYS A 4 -13.74 11.14 21.26
C CYS A 4 -14.92 10.52 20.49
N VAL A 5 -15.35 11.17 19.41
CA VAL A 5 -16.40 10.68 18.50
C VAL A 5 -16.05 10.99 17.05
N VAL A 6 -16.37 10.07 16.13
CA VAL A 6 -16.22 10.28 14.68
C VAL A 6 -17.55 10.76 14.09
N LEU A 7 -17.50 11.82 13.28
CA LEU A 7 -18.63 12.32 12.50
C LEU A 7 -18.39 11.99 11.03
N GLU A 8 -19.18 11.08 10.48
CA GLU A 8 -19.08 10.62 9.09
C GLU A 8 -20.25 11.10 8.26
N LEU A 9 -19.96 11.77 7.13
CA LEU A 9 -20.95 12.27 6.17
C LEU A 9 -22.04 13.18 6.80
N VAL A 10 -21.67 13.91 7.85
CA VAL A 10 -22.54 14.89 8.52
C VAL A 10 -22.43 16.24 7.80
N PRO A 11 -23.53 16.98 7.56
CA PRO A 11 -23.46 18.34 7.01
C PRO A 11 -22.52 19.23 7.84
N ALA A 12 -21.71 20.06 7.19
CA ALA A 12 -20.61 20.80 7.84
C ALA A 12 -21.10 21.71 8.97
N GLU A 13 -22.24 22.38 8.76
CA GLU A 13 -22.86 23.27 9.75
C GLU A 13 -23.36 22.49 10.97
N LEU A 14 -23.88 21.27 10.77
CA LEU A 14 -24.31 20.40 11.87
C LEU A 14 -23.10 19.83 12.63
N ALA A 15 -22.05 19.43 11.93
CA ALA A 15 -20.81 18.95 12.55
C ALA A 15 -20.14 20.04 13.39
N GLN A 16 -20.20 21.30 12.94
CA GLN A 16 -19.75 22.44 13.72
C GLN A 16 -20.55 22.57 15.02
N LEU A 17 -21.89 22.57 14.96
CA LEU A 17 -22.73 22.65 16.16
C LEU A 17 -22.46 21.51 17.14
N ILE A 18 -22.29 20.28 16.65
CA ILE A 18 -21.95 19.13 17.49
C ILE A 18 -20.59 19.33 18.17
N THR A 19 -19.60 19.83 17.44
CA THR A 19 -18.24 20.08 17.97
C THR A 19 -18.25 21.17 19.04
N GLU A 20 -19.04 22.23 18.85
CA GLU A 20 -19.21 23.30 19.85
C GLU A 20 -19.95 22.83 21.12
N MET A 21 -20.77 21.77 21.02
CA MET A 21 -21.58 21.26 22.13
C MET A 21 -20.88 20.20 22.99
N LEU A 22 -19.89 19.48 22.45
CA LEU A 22 -19.26 18.35 23.13
C LEU A 22 -17.95 18.76 23.82
N ASP A 23 -17.73 18.26 25.03
CA ASP A 23 -16.45 18.45 25.74
C ASP A 23 -15.34 17.50 25.24
N ILE A 24 -15.69 16.49 24.44
CA ILE A 24 -14.75 15.51 23.87
C ILE A 24 -14.45 15.82 22.41
N PRO A 25 -13.25 15.52 21.90
CA PRO A 25 -12.89 15.78 20.51
C PRO A 25 -13.80 15.11 19.49
N THR A 26 -14.13 15.84 18.42
CA THR A 26 -14.80 15.32 17.24
C THR A 26 -13.80 15.08 16.10
N ILE A 27 -13.93 13.96 15.39
CA ILE A 27 -13.07 13.59 14.26
C ILE A 27 -13.94 13.48 13.00
N GLY A 28 -13.71 14.34 12.02
CA GLY A 28 -14.50 14.40 10.80
C GLY A 28 -14.00 13.50 9.69
N ILE A 29 -14.93 12.86 8.96
CA ILE A 29 -14.69 12.30 7.62
C ILE A 29 -15.88 12.65 6.72
N GLY A 30 -15.66 13.60 5.81
CA GLY A 30 -16.76 14.20 5.06
C GLY A 30 -17.74 14.99 5.92
N ALA A 31 -17.29 15.50 7.07
CA ALA A 31 -18.07 16.31 8.02
C ALA A 31 -17.67 17.80 8.02
N GLY A 32 -17.00 18.26 6.97
CA GLY A 32 -16.49 19.63 6.88
C GLY A 32 -15.27 19.90 7.77
N PRO A 33 -14.78 21.15 7.76
CA PRO A 33 -13.50 21.52 8.38
C PRO A 33 -13.60 21.82 9.89
N TYR A 34 -14.79 21.79 10.48
CA TYR A 34 -15.06 22.32 11.82
C TYR A 34 -14.91 21.29 12.95
N CYS A 35 -14.62 20.02 12.64
CA CYS A 35 -14.26 19.02 13.65
C CYS A 35 -12.84 19.28 14.19
N ASP A 36 -12.55 18.86 15.41
CA ASP A 36 -11.24 19.05 16.06
C ASP A 36 -10.10 18.29 15.36
N GLY A 37 -10.45 17.18 14.69
CA GLY A 37 -9.54 16.40 13.87
C GLY A 37 -10.22 15.87 12.63
N GLN A 38 -9.43 15.22 11.77
CA GLN A 38 -9.90 14.63 10.52
C GLN A 38 -9.35 13.22 10.36
N VAL A 39 -10.13 12.34 9.73
CA VAL A 39 -9.71 10.98 9.37
C VAL A 39 -10.07 10.72 7.91
N GLN A 40 -9.25 9.91 7.24
CA GLN A 40 -9.46 9.45 5.87
C GLN A 40 -8.99 8.01 5.75
N VAL A 41 -9.54 7.28 4.78
CA VAL A 41 -9.04 5.94 4.44
C VAL A 41 -7.76 6.10 3.61
N PHE A 42 -6.69 5.42 4.05
CA PHE A 42 -5.37 5.44 3.40
C PHE A 42 -5.43 5.12 1.90
N HIS A 43 -6.21 4.11 1.52
CA HIS A 43 -6.37 3.68 0.13
C HIS A 43 -6.97 4.79 -0.77
N ASP A 44 -7.90 5.57 -0.23
CA ASP A 44 -8.60 6.62 -0.98
C ASP A 44 -7.70 7.82 -1.22
N ILE A 45 -6.94 8.25 -0.20
CA ILE A 45 -6.02 9.39 -0.32
C ILE A 45 -4.81 9.08 -1.21
N LEU A 46 -4.44 7.80 -1.36
CA LEU A 46 -3.36 7.35 -2.25
C LEU A 46 -3.83 6.79 -3.59
N ALA A 47 -5.14 6.79 -3.84
CA ALA A 47 -5.75 6.26 -5.06
C ALA A 47 -5.25 4.84 -5.41
N LEU A 48 -5.32 3.92 -4.43
CA LEU A 48 -4.92 2.52 -4.64
C LEU A 48 -5.95 1.73 -5.46
N PHE A 49 -7.20 2.21 -5.52
CA PHE A 49 -8.28 1.63 -6.30
C PHE A 49 -8.90 2.67 -7.26
N TRP A 50 -9.29 2.21 -8.44
CA TRP A 50 -9.78 3.04 -9.56
C TRP A 50 -11.29 3.27 -9.53
N ASP A 51 -12.02 2.29 -8.98
CA ASP A 51 -13.45 2.11 -9.29
C ASP A 51 -14.38 3.01 -8.46
N PHE A 52 -13.93 3.49 -7.30
CA PHE A 52 -14.73 4.32 -6.43
C PHE A 52 -13.88 5.36 -5.72
N MET A 53 -14.30 6.63 -5.81
CA MET A 53 -13.71 7.72 -5.05
C MET A 53 -14.81 8.40 -4.24
N PRO A 54 -14.76 8.33 -2.89
CA PRO A 54 -15.72 9.06 -2.07
C PRO A 54 -15.60 10.56 -2.34
N ARG A 55 -16.74 11.26 -2.42
CA ARG A 55 -16.77 12.71 -2.71
C ARG A 55 -16.02 13.56 -1.67
N HIS A 56 -15.89 13.04 -0.45
CA HIS A 56 -15.22 13.72 0.67
C HIS A 56 -13.70 13.49 0.70
N THR A 57 -13.16 12.67 -0.20
CA THR A 57 -11.73 12.35 -0.23
C THR A 57 -11.00 13.24 -1.23
N LYS A 58 -9.89 13.82 -0.80
CA LYS A 58 -8.87 14.40 -1.68
C LYS A 58 -7.80 13.35 -1.97
N ARG A 59 -7.48 13.11 -3.24
CA ARG A 59 -6.30 12.33 -3.63
C ARG A 59 -5.05 13.17 -3.45
N TYR A 60 -4.08 12.63 -2.71
CA TYR A 60 -2.77 13.24 -2.49
C TYR A 60 -1.70 12.66 -3.44
N ALA A 61 -1.90 11.43 -3.91
CA ALA A 61 -1.03 10.79 -4.90
C ALA A 61 -1.82 9.76 -5.72
N ASN A 62 -1.29 9.37 -6.89
CA ASN A 62 -1.80 8.26 -7.70
C ASN A 62 -0.88 7.04 -7.58
N ILE A 63 -0.86 6.43 -6.38
CA ILE A 63 0.07 5.34 -6.07
C ILE A 63 -0.38 4.03 -6.72
N GLY A 64 -1.70 3.81 -6.90
CA GLY A 64 -2.20 2.61 -7.58
C GLY A 64 -1.60 2.45 -8.98
N GLU A 65 -1.60 3.52 -9.78
CA GLU A 65 -1.01 3.53 -11.12
C GLU A 65 0.50 3.23 -11.10
N GLN A 66 1.24 3.85 -10.19
CA GLN A 66 2.68 3.61 -10.03
C GLN A 66 2.98 2.16 -9.63
N MET A 67 2.18 1.59 -8.74
CA MET A 67 2.31 0.19 -8.34
C MET A 67 2.04 -0.76 -9.51
N GLN A 68 0.99 -0.50 -10.30
CA GLN A 68 0.71 -1.30 -11.50
C GLN A 68 1.87 -1.26 -12.49
N ALA A 69 2.39 -0.07 -12.78
CA ALA A 69 3.52 0.09 -13.70
C ALA A 69 4.76 -0.66 -13.21
N ALA A 70 5.10 -0.55 -11.91
CA ALA A 70 6.24 -1.23 -11.32
C ALA A 70 6.11 -2.76 -11.37
N VAL A 71 4.94 -3.30 -11.06
CA VAL A 71 4.68 -4.74 -11.12
C VAL A 71 4.70 -5.26 -12.56
N ALA A 72 4.15 -4.50 -13.51
CA ALA A 72 4.19 -4.86 -14.93
C ALA A 72 5.63 -4.86 -15.47
N GLN A 73 6.45 -3.88 -15.08
CA GLN A 73 7.87 -3.84 -15.43
C GLN A 73 8.61 -5.05 -14.86
N TYR A 74 8.44 -5.34 -13.57
CA TYR A 74 9.04 -6.52 -12.94
C TYR A 74 8.65 -7.82 -13.66
N LEU A 75 7.36 -7.99 -13.98
CA LEU A 75 6.87 -9.15 -14.72
C LEU A 75 7.55 -9.27 -16.08
N ASN A 76 7.68 -8.16 -16.81
CA ASN A 76 8.33 -8.13 -18.11
C ASN A 76 9.82 -8.50 -18.00
N GLU A 77 10.54 -7.94 -17.03
CA GLU A 77 11.96 -8.22 -16.82
C GLU A 77 12.21 -9.68 -16.44
N VAL A 78 11.33 -10.29 -15.63
CA VAL A 78 11.40 -11.73 -15.30
C VAL A 78 11.14 -12.59 -16.54
N GLN A 79 10.11 -12.27 -17.33
CA GLN A 79 9.78 -13.02 -18.54
C GLN A 79 10.90 -12.95 -19.60
N GLN A 80 11.59 -11.80 -19.67
CA GLN A 80 12.72 -11.59 -20.58
C GLN A 80 14.06 -12.04 -19.99
N GLN A 81 14.08 -12.60 -18.77
CA GLN A 81 15.30 -12.98 -18.05
C GLN A 81 16.30 -11.81 -17.87
N VAL A 82 15.81 -10.57 -17.86
CA VAL A 82 16.59 -9.36 -17.52
C VAL A 82 16.81 -9.29 -16.00
N PHE A 83 15.79 -9.71 -15.23
CA PHE A 83 15.87 -9.86 -13.77
C PHE A 83 15.60 -11.32 -13.37
N PRO A 84 16.29 -11.86 -12.35
CA PRO A 84 17.41 -11.28 -11.59
C PRO A 84 18.73 -11.26 -12.35
N THR A 85 19.66 -10.40 -11.93
CA THR A 85 21.06 -10.45 -12.38
C THR A 85 21.97 -11.14 -11.36
N THR A 86 23.27 -11.22 -11.65
CA THR A 86 24.28 -11.70 -10.70
C THR A 86 24.38 -10.84 -9.45
N GLU A 87 24.03 -9.55 -9.51
CA GLU A 87 24.00 -8.66 -8.34
C GLU A 87 22.87 -9.01 -7.37
N ASN A 88 21.79 -9.62 -7.87
CA ASN A 88 20.67 -10.09 -7.07
C ASN A 88 20.83 -11.56 -6.64
N SER A 89 22.01 -12.15 -6.84
CA SER A 89 22.26 -13.58 -6.65
C SER A 89 23.39 -13.83 -5.66
N PHE A 90 23.31 -14.93 -4.94
CA PHE A 90 24.38 -15.40 -4.05
C PHE A 90 25.26 -16.42 -4.77
N LYS A 91 26.57 -16.34 -4.54
CA LYS A 91 27.52 -17.34 -5.04
C LYS A 91 27.77 -18.42 -3.99
N MET A 92 27.95 -19.64 -4.47
CA MET A 92 28.43 -20.76 -3.66
C MET A 92 29.95 -20.83 -3.71
N ASN A 93 30.58 -21.43 -2.70
CA ASN A 93 31.99 -21.80 -2.76
C ASN A 93 32.25 -22.78 -3.93
N ASP A 94 33.31 -22.53 -4.70
CA ASP A 94 33.60 -23.27 -5.93
C ASP A 94 33.91 -24.76 -5.69
N GLU A 95 34.55 -25.10 -4.57
CA GLU A 95 34.86 -26.50 -4.22
C GLU A 95 33.58 -27.27 -3.89
N VAL A 96 32.68 -26.66 -3.12
CA VAL A 96 31.38 -27.24 -2.80
C VAL A 96 30.55 -27.44 -4.07
N LEU A 97 30.55 -26.45 -4.97
CA LEU A 97 29.84 -26.54 -6.24
C LEU A 97 30.38 -27.68 -7.12
N LYS A 98 31.69 -27.91 -7.11
CA LYS A 98 32.32 -29.00 -7.86
C LYS A 98 31.85 -30.37 -7.35
N ILE A 99 31.88 -30.59 -6.04
CA ILE A 99 31.42 -31.84 -5.42
C ILE A 99 29.96 -32.13 -5.79
N LEU A 100 29.09 -31.13 -5.66
CA LEU A 100 27.66 -31.29 -5.98
C LEU A 100 27.42 -31.62 -7.46
N ARG A 101 28.21 -31.05 -8.39
CA ARG A 101 28.10 -31.39 -9.83
C ARG A 101 28.49 -32.83 -10.11
N GLU A 102 29.55 -33.33 -9.47
CA GLU A 102 29.97 -34.72 -9.60
C GLU A 102 28.90 -35.69 -9.08
N GLU A 103 28.28 -35.38 -7.94
CA GLU A 103 27.17 -36.18 -7.40
C GLU A 103 25.94 -36.22 -8.31
N VAL A 104 25.52 -35.08 -8.86
CA VAL A 104 24.33 -35.02 -9.77
C VAL A 104 24.56 -35.87 -11.03
N ASN A 105 25.72 -35.73 -11.68
CA ASN A 105 26.02 -36.48 -12.91
C ASN A 105 26.08 -38.00 -12.69
N SER A 106 26.56 -38.44 -11.51
CA SER A 106 26.61 -39.86 -11.16
C SER A 106 25.23 -40.51 -11.00
N ARG A 107 24.20 -39.73 -10.64
CA ARG A 107 22.82 -40.21 -10.46
C ARG A 107 22.03 -40.31 -11.76
N GLU A 108 22.39 -39.53 -12.79
CA GLU A 108 21.74 -39.60 -14.11
C GLU A 108 22.31 -40.71 -15.00
N SER A 109 23.47 -41.26 -14.62
CA SER A 109 24.19 -42.28 -15.40
C SER A 109 23.90 -43.73 -14.95
N GLY A 110 23.01 -43.93 -13.96
CA GLY A 110 22.61 -45.23 -13.41
C GLY A 110 21.10 -45.41 -13.42
#